data_AF-A0A7Y5NDN8-F1
#
_entry.id   AF-A0A7Y5NDN8-F1
#
_cell.length_a   1.000
_cell.length_b   1.000
_cell.length_c   1.000
_cell.angle_alpha   90.00
_cell.angle_beta   90.00
_cell.angle_gamma   90.00
#
_symmetry.space_group_name_H-M   'P 1'
#
loop_
_entity.id
_entity.type
_entity.pdbx_description
1 polymer ?
#
loop_
_entity_poly.entity_id
_entity_poly.type
_entity_poly.pdbx_seq_one_letter_code
_entity_poly.pdbx_strand_id
1 'polypeptide(L)'
;MLKNYLKIALRNLLRHKGYSFINVVGLAIGMACCILILLWVRDELSYDAFHPESDRIYRVVQEQRFSGSVQQVAVVAAPVAPALANDFPEVEIAVRIRPRPHLVSFGEKK
;
A
#
# COMPACT_ATOMS: atom_id res chain seq x y z
N MET A 1 -1.61 -41.58 -23.10
CA MET A 1 -0.27 -41.74 -22.49
C MET A 1 -0.10 -40.99 -21.16
N LEU A 2 -0.51 -39.72 -21.04
CA LEU A 2 -0.42 -38.92 -19.79
C LEU A 2 -1.03 -39.62 -18.55
N LYS A 3 -2.17 -40.30 -18.72
CA LYS A 3 -2.81 -41.11 -17.66
C LYS A 3 -1.89 -42.20 -17.11
N ASN A 4 -1.06 -42.81 -17.96
CA ASN A 4 -0.14 -43.87 -17.54
C ASN A 4 1.03 -43.30 -16.74
N TYR A 5 1.60 -42.17 -17.18
CA TYR A 5 2.65 -41.46 -16.43
C TYR A 5 2.17 -40.99 -15.06
N LEU A 6 0.97 -40.40 -14.96
CA LEU A 6 0.34 -40.02 -13.69
C LEU A 6 0.12 -41.24 -12.77
N LYS A 7 -0.36 -42.36 -13.32
CA LYS A 7 -0.57 -43.60 -12.55
C LYS A 7 0.74 -44.16 -12.01
N ILE A 8 1.81 -44.12 -12.80
CA ILE A 8 3.14 -44.60 -12.41
C ILE A 8 3.75 -43.68 -11.34
N ALA A 9 3.66 -42.36 -11.53
CA ALA A 9 4.16 -41.37 -10.57
C ALA A 9 3.46 -41.49 -9.21
N LEU A 10 2.13 -41.61 -9.19
CA LEU A 10 1.35 -41.76 -7.96
C LEU A 10 1.70 -43.06 -7.21
N ARG A 11 1.86 -44.17 -7.95
CA ARG A 11 2.28 -45.45 -7.36
C ARG A 11 3.69 -45.35 -6.76
N ASN A 12 4.58 -44.61 -7.40
CA ASN A 12 5.93 -44.38 -6.91
C ASN A 12 5.94 -43.51 -5.64
N LEU A 13 5.13 -42.47 -5.62
CA LEU A 13 4.91 -41.60 -4.44
C LEU A 13 4.40 -42.40 -3.23
N LEU A 14 3.43 -43.28 -3.45
CA LEU A 14 2.83 -44.13 -2.41
C LEU A 14 3.77 -45.23 -1.92
N ARG A 15 4.74 -45.66 -2.74
CA ARG A 15 5.75 -46.66 -2.37
C ARG A 15 6.86 -46.07 -1.51
N HIS A 16 7.23 -44.82 -1.74
CA HIS A 16 8.31 -44.10 -1.04
C HIS A 16 7.78 -43.00 -0.11
N LYS A 17 6.80 -43.34 0.74
CA LYS A 17 6.01 -42.36 1.53
C LYS A 17 6.83 -41.35 2.33
N GLY A 18 7.86 -41.79 3.06
CA GLY A 18 8.67 -40.89 3.90
C GLY A 18 9.47 -39.88 3.07
N TYR A 19 10.18 -40.35 2.05
CA TYR A 19 10.97 -39.50 1.16
C TYR A 19 10.09 -38.52 0.36
N SER A 20 8.99 -39.03 -0.20
CA SER A 20 8.04 -38.20 -0.92
C SER A 20 7.37 -37.17 -0.01
N PHE A 21 7.05 -37.52 1.24
CA PHE A 21 6.45 -36.59 2.20
C PHE A 21 7.39 -35.41 2.50
N ILE A 22 8.66 -35.69 2.85
CA ILE A 22 9.63 -34.64 3.17
C ILE A 22 9.82 -33.68 1.99
N ASN A 23 9.98 -34.21 0.78
CA ASN A 23 10.19 -33.38 -0.41
C ASN A 23 8.95 -32.56 -0.78
N VAL A 24 7.75 -33.16 -0.75
CA VAL A 24 6.52 -32.45 -1.10
C VAL A 24 6.19 -31.38 -0.06
N VAL A 25 6.33 -31.68 1.23
CA VAL A 25 6.09 -30.72 2.31
C VAL A 25 7.12 -29.59 2.29
N GLY A 26 8.40 -29.90 2.14
CA GLY A 26 9.44 -28.88 2.03
C GLY A 26 9.22 -27.93 0.85
N LEU A 27 8.88 -28.48 -0.31
CA LEU A 27 8.52 -27.69 -1.49
C LEU A 27 7.26 -26.85 -1.25
N ALA A 28 6.21 -27.45 -0.67
CA ALA A 28 4.96 -26.76 -0.40
C ALA A 28 5.14 -25.57 0.56
N ILE A 29 5.93 -25.76 1.64
CA ILE A 29 6.24 -24.69 2.59
C ILE A 29 7.06 -23.59 1.91
N GLY A 30 8.08 -23.95 1.12
CA GLY A 30 8.89 -22.96 0.39
C GLY A 30 8.06 -22.11 -0.57
N MET A 31 7.16 -22.76 -1.34
CA MET A 31 6.23 -22.05 -2.22
C MET A 31 5.24 -21.18 -1.43
N ALA A 32 4.68 -21.69 -0.33
CA ALA A 32 3.75 -20.93 0.50
C ALA A 32 4.39 -19.67 1.07
N CYS A 33 5.61 -19.77 1.62
CA CYS A 33 6.36 -18.60 2.11
C CYS A 33 6.61 -17.58 1.01
N CYS A 34 7.05 -18.01 -0.17
CA CYS A 34 7.27 -17.12 -1.31
C CYS A 34 6.00 -16.39 -1.74
N ILE A 35 4.87 -17.12 -1.85
CA ILE A 35 3.58 -16.54 -2.22
C ILE A 35 3.09 -15.54 -1.18
N LEU A 36 3.23 -15.84 0.12
CA LEU A 36 2.82 -14.92 1.19
C LEU A 36 3.62 -13.61 1.15
N ILE A 37 4.94 -13.69 0.95
CA ILE A 37 5.79 -12.49 0.82
C ILE A 37 5.38 -11.69 -0.42
N LEU A 38 5.15 -12.35 -1.57
CA LEU A 38 4.72 -11.67 -2.79
C LEU A 38 3.37 -10.98 -2.63
N LEU A 39 2.42 -11.61 -1.95
CA LEU A 39 1.12 -11.01 -1.65
C LEU A 39 1.27 -9.78 -0.76
N TRP A 40 2.12 -9.87 0.27
CA TRP A 40 2.39 -8.74 1.15
C TRP A 40 3.04 -7.56 0.41
N VAL A 41 4.07 -7.82 -0.41
CA VAL A 41 4.71 -6.77 -1.23
C VAL A 41 3.71 -6.13 -2.19
N ARG A 42 2.86 -6.94 -2.84
CA ARG A 42 1.82 -6.44 -3.74
C ARG A 42 0.83 -5.55 -3.00
N ASP A 43 0.42 -5.95 -1.80
CA ASP A 43 -0.51 -5.18 -0.96
C ASP A 43 0.09 -3.81 -0.60
N GLU A 44 1.32 -3.81 -0.09
CA GLU A 44 2.06 -2.59 0.29
C GLU A 44 2.23 -1.63 -0.89
N LEU A 45 2.60 -2.13 -2.07
CA LEU A 45 2.74 -1.30 -3.29
C LEU A 45 1.40 -0.79 -3.83
N SER A 46 0.29 -1.42 -3.47
CA SER A 46 -1.06 -1.00 -3.89
C SER A 46 -1.75 -0.05 -2.92
N TYR A 47 -1.17 0.18 -1.74
CA TYR A 47 -1.78 0.92 -0.65
C TYR A 47 -2.23 2.33 -1.04
N ASP A 48 -1.41 3.07 -1.80
CA ASP A 48 -1.72 4.44 -2.25
C ASP A 48 -2.42 4.51 -3.63
N ALA A 49 -2.62 3.36 -4.29
CA ALA A 49 -3.16 3.28 -5.66
C ALA A 49 -4.67 3.04 -5.74
N PHE A 50 -5.41 3.29 -4.65
CA PHE A 50 -6.86 3.04 -4.58
C PHE A 50 -7.72 4.14 -5.22
N HIS A 51 -7.16 5.34 -5.43
CA HIS A 51 -7.85 6.43 -6.09
C HIS A 51 -7.65 6.39 -7.61
N PRO A 52 -8.68 6.69 -8.43
CA PRO A 52 -8.49 6.96 -9.84
C PRO A 52 -7.46 8.09 -10.02
N GLU A 53 -6.58 7.95 -11.02
CA GLU A 53 -5.51 8.93 -11.31
C GLU A 53 -4.56 9.18 -10.12
N SER A 54 -4.27 8.15 -9.31
CA SER A 54 -3.39 8.24 -8.14
C SER A 54 -2.00 8.81 -8.45
N ASP A 55 -1.52 8.66 -9.69
CA ASP A 55 -0.26 9.22 -10.19
C ASP A 55 -0.25 10.75 -10.29
N ARG A 56 -1.43 11.39 -10.31
CA ARG A 56 -1.62 12.84 -10.35
C ARG A 56 -2.03 13.44 -8.99
N ILE A 57 -2.12 12.63 -7.94
CA ILE A 57 -2.52 13.08 -6.60
C ILE A 57 -1.27 13.31 -5.76
N TYR A 58 -1.11 14.56 -5.28
CA TYR A 58 0.05 14.95 -4.47
C TYR A 58 -0.37 15.55 -3.13
N ARG A 59 0.45 15.32 -2.10
CA ARG A 59 0.30 15.97 -0.79
C ARG A 59 1.31 17.11 -0.66
N VAL A 60 0.79 18.32 -0.45
CA VAL A 60 1.64 19.49 -0.16
C VAL A 60 2.26 19.33 1.23
N VAL A 61 3.59 19.39 1.28
CA VAL A 61 4.37 19.36 2.52
C VAL A 61 5.16 20.64 2.67
N GLN A 62 5.38 21.07 3.92
CA GLN A 62 6.20 22.22 4.25
C GLN A 62 7.51 21.74 4.88
N GLU A 63 8.63 22.25 4.38
CA GLU A 63 9.92 22.15 5.07
C GLU A 63 10.03 23.29 6.10
N GLN A 64 10.18 22.93 7.37
CA GLN A 64 10.35 23.83 8.49
C GLN A 64 11.79 23.75 8.99
N ARG A 65 12.46 24.89 9.11
CA ARG A 65 13.82 24.99 9.61
C ARG A 65 13.80 25.61 11.00
N PHE A 66 14.12 24.84 12.02
CA PHE A 66 14.18 25.29 13.41
C PHE A 66 15.54 24.94 14.02
N SER A 67 16.27 25.96 14.48
CA SER A 67 17.52 25.80 15.25
C SER A 67 18.53 24.81 14.64
N GLY A 68 18.72 24.86 13.30
CA GLY A 68 19.64 23.98 12.57
C GLY A 68 19.07 22.61 12.19
N SER A 69 17.86 22.26 12.65
CA SER A 69 17.12 21.06 12.23
C SER A 69 16.15 21.37 11.10
N VAL A 70 16.05 20.45 10.14
CA VAL A 70 15.07 20.49 9.05
C VAL A 70 14.00 19.45 9.33
N GLN A 71 12.75 19.89 9.42
CA GLN A 71 11.59 19.02 9.62
C GLN A 71 10.62 19.17 8.46
N GLN A 72 10.18 18.07 7.88
CA GLN A 72 9.08 18.07 6.91
C GLN A 72 7.76 17.81 7.63
N VAL A 73 6.80 18.71 7.45
CA VAL A 73 5.45 18.58 8.02
C VAL A 73 4.41 18.57 6.91
N ALA A 74 3.41 17.70 7.07
CA ALA A 74 2.29 17.56 6.15
C ALA A 74 1.10 18.47 6.49
N VAL A 75 1.38 19.57 7.19
CA VAL A 75 0.37 20.55 7.60
C VAL A 75 0.77 21.89 7.02
N VAL A 76 -0.13 22.46 6.22
CA VAL A 76 0.05 23.77 5.60
C VAL A 76 -1.10 24.70 5.99
N ALA A 77 -0.91 26.00 5.77
CA ALA A 77 -1.92 26.99 6.09
C ALA A 77 -3.19 26.74 5.26
N ALA A 78 -4.34 26.99 5.87
CA ALA A 78 -5.66 26.82 5.25
C ALA A 78 -5.81 27.51 3.86
N PRO A 79 -5.20 28.67 3.58
CA PRO A 79 -5.29 29.33 2.27
C PRO A 79 -4.44 28.68 1.16
N VAL A 80 -3.57 27.71 1.46
CA VAL A 80 -2.68 27.12 0.44
C VAL A 80 -3.47 26.40 -0.65
N ALA A 81 -4.50 25.62 -0.30
CA ALA A 81 -5.31 24.93 -1.29
C ALA A 81 -6.01 25.88 -2.29
N PRO A 82 -6.76 26.92 -1.86
CA PRO A 82 -7.37 27.84 -2.81
C PRO A 82 -6.33 28.69 -3.57
N ALA A 83 -5.20 29.05 -2.97
CA ALA A 83 -4.13 29.75 -3.68
C ALA A 83 -3.54 28.88 -4.81
N LEU A 84 -3.28 27.60 -4.53
CA LEU A 84 -2.78 26.66 -5.55
C LEU A 84 -3.73 26.52 -6.74
N ALA A 85 -5.04 26.38 -6.48
CA ALA A 85 -6.03 26.27 -7.55
C ALA A 85 -6.22 27.57 -8.36
N ASN A 86 -5.95 28.74 -7.77
CA ASN A 86 -6.11 30.03 -8.44
C ASN A 86 -4.87 30.44 -9.23
N ASP A 87 -3.69 30.22 -8.66
CA ASP A 87 -2.43 30.78 -9.15
C ASP A 87 -1.69 29.81 -10.12
N PHE A 88 -2.03 28.50 -10.08
CA PHE A 88 -1.38 27.47 -10.89
C PHE A 88 -2.40 26.73 -11.77
N PRO A 89 -2.40 26.94 -13.10
CA PRO A 89 -3.35 26.29 -14.01
C PRO A 89 -3.16 24.76 -14.10
N GLU A 90 -2.00 24.23 -13.68
CA GLU A 90 -1.72 22.79 -13.62
C GLU A 90 -2.46 22.10 -12.47
N VAL A 91 -2.97 22.85 -11.49
CA VAL A 91 -3.70 22.33 -10.34
C VAL A 91 -5.19 22.28 -10.67
N GLU A 92 -5.67 21.12 -11.13
CA GLU A 92 -7.08 20.92 -11.50
C GLU A 92 -8.03 21.00 -10.30
N ILE A 93 -7.66 20.35 -9.19
CA ILE A 93 -8.46 20.28 -7.96
C ILE A 93 -7.52 20.35 -6.74
N ALA A 94 -7.85 21.22 -5.79
CA ALA A 94 -7.17 21.29 -4.50
C ALA A 94 -8.16 21.06 -3.35
N VAL A 95 -7.87 20.07 -2.50
CA VAL A 95 -8.68 19.74 -1.31
C VAL A 95 -7.86 19.87 -0.03
N ARG A 96 -8.56 19.97 1.11
CA ARG A 96 -7.94 20.03 2.43
C ARG A 96 -8.47 18.90 3.30
N ILE A 97 -7.56 18.21 3.96
CA ILE A 97 -7.89 17.16 4.93
C ILE A 97 -7.58 17.71 6.32
N ARG A 98 -8.58 17.74 7.20
CA ARG A 98 -8.40 18.08 8.61
C ARG A 98 -8.97 16.94 9.45
N PRO A 99 -8.12 16.07 10.05
CA PRO A 99 -8.57 14.88 10.75
C PRO A 99 -9.22 15.16 12.11
N ARG A 100 -9.14 16.39 12.63
CA ARG A 100 -9.78 16.79 13.89
C ARG A 100 -10.87 17.85 13.66
N PRO A 101 -12.10 17.63 14.14
CA PRO A 101 -13.10 18.69 14.17
C PRO A 101 -12.64 19.74 15.18
N HIS A 102 -12.43 20.97 14.71
CA HIS A 102 -12.36 22.13 15.59
C HIS A 102 -13.69 22.85 15.44
N LEU A 103 -14.62 22.54 16.34
CA LEU A 103 -15.80 23.38 16.57
C LEU A 103 -15.29 24.70 17.13
N VAL A 104 -15.21 25.71 16.26
CA VAL A 104 -14.94 27.08 16.67
C VAL A 104 -16.30 27.75 16.77
N SER A 105 -16.79 27.94 17.98
CA SER A 105 -17.98 28.77 18.23
C SER A 105 -17.54 30.20 18.54
N PHE A 106 -18.29 31.17 18.03
CA PHE A 106 -18.12 32.58 18.36
C PHE A 106 -19.46 33.07 18.94
N GLY A 107 -19.50 33.25 20.26
CA GLY A 107 -20.74 33.51 21.02
C GLY A 107 -21.52 32.24 21.40
N GLU A 108 -22.76 32.39 21.89
CA GLU A 108 -23.65 31.27 22.29
C GLU A 108 -24.34 30.57 21.10
N LYS A 109 -23.61 30.32 20.00
CA LYS A 109 -24.14 29.48 18.92
C LYS A 109 -23.17 28.32 18.68
N LYS A 110 -23.64 27.15 19.09
CA LYS A 110 -23.08 25.83 18.78
C LYS A 110 -23.07 25.59 17.28
#